data_AF-A0AAD9C1E6-F1
#
_entry.id   AF-A0AAD9C1E6-F1
#
_cell.length_a   1.000
_cell.length_b   1.000
_cell.length_c   1.000
_cell.angle_alpha   90.00
_cell.angle_beta   90.00
_cell.angle_gamma   90.00
#
_symmetry.space_group_name_H-M   'P 1'
#
loop_
_entity.id
_entity.type
_entity.pdbx_description
1 polymer ?
#
loop_
_entity_poly.entity_id
_entity_poly.type
_entity_poly.pdbx_seq_one_letter_code
_entity_poly.pdbx_strand_id
1 'polypeptide(L)'
;MARFADYFIVVGYDHEKAGSGEGCGKIIQRFPKKDWDGTAFPQGVEMFSQPGGWRLSRDRKAPTFFTVVLTDIESDRHYCSCLTFYEAEVNLQGSKSIEADGDDDEEAEENGLIQPAQVFAPKSLIIVSRLDYPEIFRGCLGLIYTVHIDSLNFPLEGLVSNLFTFQVPVAGGSQKLFSLGAGDRQLIQTPLNDTLPVTSKSVALLFQQLGIQNVLSLFCAVLTEHKILFHSTSYQRLGEACRALEALMFPLKYSYPYIPILPSRLLEVLSSPTPFIIGVHSMFQTEIQDLLDVIIADLDGGTIKIPECIHLSPLPEPLLHQTQTSLSLVLHPDLEIADNAFPPPRTAPSNLKLL
;
A
#
# COMPACT_ATOMS: atom_id res chain seq x y z
N MET A 1 16.85 7.66 -18.51
CA MET A 1 15.38 7.57 -18.32
C MET A 1 15.13 6.53 -17.26
N ALA A 2 14.13 6.73 -16.39
CA ALA A 2 13.81 5.76 -15.35
C ALA A 2 12.89 4.67 -15.93
N ARG A 3 13.11 3.42 -15.52
CA ARG A 3 12.20 2.31 -15.81
C ARG A 3 10.87 2.57 -15.10
N PHE A 4 9.77 2.26 -15.76
CA PHE A 4 8.45 2.44 -15.17
C PHE A 4 8.16 1.39 -14.10
N ALA A 5 8.39 0.12 -14.42
CA ALA A 5 8.37 -0.99 -13.48
C ALA A 5 9.74 -1.70 -13.49
N ASP A 6 10.22 -2.09 -12.32
CA ASP A 6 11.41 -2.92 -12.16
C ASP A 6 11.03 -4.41 -12.17
N TYR A 7 9.94 -4.80 -11.49
CA TYR A 7 9.43 -6.18 -11.51
C TYR A 7 7.90 -6.25 -11.56
N PHE A 8 7.38 -7.34 -12.14
CA PHE A 8 6.01 -7.79 -12.01
C PHE A 8 6.01 -9.20 -11.43
N ILE A 9 5.20 -9.44 -10.41
CA ILE A 9 5.24 -10.66 -9.60
C ILE A 9 3.83 -11.19 -9.39
N VAL A 10 3.68 -12.50 -9.51
CA VAL A 10 2.48 -13.24 -9.11
C VAL A 10 2.85 -14.08 -7.89
N VAL A 11 2.21 -13.83 -6.76
CA VAL A 11 2.40 -14.57 -5.52
C VAL A 11 1.11 -15.28 -5.17
N GLY A 12 1.18 -16.57 -4.82
CA GLY A 12 0.03 -17.34 -4.35
C GLY A 12 0.32 -18.07 -3.06
N TYR A 13 -0.73 -18.67 -2.48
CA TYR A 13 -0.64 -19.47 -1.28
C TYR A 13 0.25 -20.72 -1.49
N ASP A 14 1.16 -20.98 -0.55
CA ASP A 14 2.03 -22.16 -0.57
C ASP A 14 1.38 -23.33 0.18
N HIS A 15 0.81 -24.27 -0.57
CA HIS A 15 0.17 -25.46 -0.02
C HIS A 15 1.13 -26.42 0.69
N GLU A 16 2.41 -26.41 0.32
CA GLU A 16 3.42 -27.32 0.89
C GLU A 16 3.81 -26.91 2.32
N LYS A 17 3.60 -25.63 2.67
CA LYS A 17 3.99 -25.04 3.94
C LYS A 17 2.79 -24.63 4.82
N ALA A 18 1.62 -25.20 4.56
CA ALA A 18 0.38 -24.94 5.28
C ALA A 18 0.40 -25.33 6.78
N GLY A 19 1.47 -25.97 7.27
CA GLY A 19 1.59 -26.43 8.67
C GLY A 19 1.84 -25.33 9.71
N SER A 20 2.20 -24.10 9.30
CA SER A 20 2.33 -22.95 10.21
C SER A 20 1.05 -22.11 10.18
N GLY A 21 0.46 -21.77 11.33
CA GLY A 21 -0.88 -21.18 11.43
C GLY A 21 -1.20 -19.93 10.57
N GLU A 22 -0.19 -19.19 10.10
CA GLU A 22 -0.39 -18.02 9.22
C GLU A 22 -0.16 -18.29 7.72
N GLY A 23 0.15 -19.53 7.33
CA GLY A 23 0.53 -19.92 5.95
C GLY A 23 1.70 -19.10 5.39
N CYS A 24 2.15 -19.40 4.17
CA CYS A 24 3.11 -18.52 3.49
C CYS A 24 2.79 -18.36 2.01
N GLY A 25 3.31 -17.28 1.43
CA GLY A 25 3.25 -17.03 0.01
C GLY A 25 4.42 -17.69 -0.71
N LYS A 26 4.19 -18.03 -1.98
CA LYS A 26 5.21 -18.49 -2.91
C LYS A 26 5.10 -17.66 -4.18
N ILE A 27 6.25 -17.17 -4.66
CA ILE A 27 6.34 -16.51 -5.96
C ILE A 27 6.07 -17.59 -7.03
N ILE A 28 4.94 -17.47 -7.71
CA ILE A 28 4.54 -18.37 -8.81
C ILE A 28 5.27 -17.92 -10.08
N GLN A 29 5.28 -16.62 -10.34
CA GLN A 29 5.93 -16.02 -11.50
C GLN A 29 6.56 -14.69 -11.13
N ARG A 30 7.69 -14.39 -11.77
CA ARG A 30 8.30 -13.06 -11.73
C ARG A 30 8.83 -12.68 -13.10
N PHE A 31 8.72 -11.40 -13.42
CA PHE A 31 9.22 -10.78 -14.63
C PHE A 31 9.97 -9.49 -14.29
N PRO A 32 11.16 -9.25 -14.87
CA PRO A 32 11.98 -10.24 -15.57
C PRO A 32 12.40 -11.41 -14.67
N LYS A 33 12.79 -12.54 -15.28
CA LYS A 33 13.27 -13.73 -14.54
C LYS A 33 14.66 -13.58 -13.95
N LYS A 34 15.45 -12.63 -14.48
CA LYS A 34 16.79 -12.27 -14.00
C LYS A 34 16.73 -10.86 -13.48
N ASP A 35 17.57 -10.59 -12.48
CA ASP A 35 17.65 -9.29 -11.86
C ASP A 35 18.26 -8.27 -12.84
N TRP A 36 17.90 -7.00 -12.68
CA TRP A 36 18.50 -5.91 -13.45
C TRP A 36 19.88 -5.56 -12.89
N ASP A 37 20.78 -5.11 -13.77
CA ASP A 37 22.04 -4.52 -13.34
C ASP A 37 21.78 -3.32 -12.42
N GLY A 38 22.35 -3.37 -11.21
CA GLY A 38 22.18 -2.32 -10.19
C GLY A 38 20.78 -2.23 -9.58
N THR A 39 19.91 -3.24 -9.75
CA THR A 39 18.61 -3.28 -9.05
C THR A 39 18.22 -4.73 -8.77
N ALA A 40 18.65 -5.23 -7.61
CA ALA A 40 18.35 -6.59 -7.17
C ALA A 40 16.85 -6.79 -6.92
N PHE A 41 16.38 -8.03 -7.02
CA PHE A 41 15.01 -8.37 -6.68
C PHE A 41 14.77 -8.23 -5.16
N PRO A 42 13.72 -7.51 -4.73
CA PRO A 42 13.45 -7.32 -3.31
C PRO A 42 12.94 -8.62 -2.68
N GLN A 43 13.78 -9.23 -1.83
CA GLN A 43 13.46 -10.48 -1.14
C GLN A 43 12.36 -10.28 -0.10
N GLY A 44 11.52 -11.30 0.11
CA GLY A 44 10.46 -11.28 1.11
C GLY A 44 9.19 -10.54 0.73
N VAL A 45 9.07 -10.07 -0.53
CA VAL A 45 7.87 -9.36 -1.04
C VAL A 45 6.58 -10.15 -0.84
N GLU A 46 6.63 -11.49 -0.87
CA GLU A 46 5.50 -12.37 -0.58
C GLU A 46 4.94 -12.20 0.83
N MET A 47 5.77 -11.85 1.81
CA MET A 47 5.33 -11.59 3.18
C MET A 47 4.53 -10.28 3.24
N PHE A 48 4.99 -9.26 2.52
CA PHE A 48 4.36 -7.94 2.53
C PHE A 48 3.09 -7.86 1.67
N SER A 49 2.93 -8.74 0.68
CA SER A 49 1.72 -8.75 -0.16
C SER A 49 0.48 -9.36 0.53
N GLN A 50 0.67 -9.98 1.70
CA GLN A 50 -0.38 -10.38 2.64
C GLN A 50 0.01 -10.00 4.07
N PRO A 51 -0.11 -8.72 4.48
CA PRO A 51 0.34 -8.28 5.80
C PRO A 51 -0.33 -9.03 6.96
N GLY A 52 -1.59 -9.45 6.78
CA GLY A 52 -2.36 -10.26 7.73
C GLY A 52 -2.02 -11.75 7.77
N GLY A 53 -1.04 -12.18 6.97
CA GLY A 53 -0.71 -13.57 6.75
C GLY A 53 -1.46 -14.20 5.58
N TRP A 54 -0.90 -15.30 5.08
CA TRP A 54 -1.46 -16.09 3.99
C TRP A 54 -2.48 -17.06 4.57
N ARG A 55 -3.74 -16.64 4.69
CA ARG A 55 -4.79 -17.46 5.30
C ARG A 55 -5.89 -17.78 4.29
N LEU A 56 -6.32 -19.04 4.26
CA LEU A 56 -7.48 -19.45 3.49
C LEU A 56 -8.75 -18.78 4.04
N SER A 57 -9.67 -18.45 3.14
CA SER A 57 -10.96 -17.85 3.47
C SER A 57 -12.09 -18.81 3.12
N ARG A 58 -13.15 -18.84 3.93
CA ARG A 58 -14.40 -19.54 3.56
C ARG A 58 -15.32 -18.66 2.70
N ASP A 59 -15.12 -17.35 2.80
CA ASP A 59 -15.92 -16.37 2.08
C ASP A 59 -15.14 -15.80 0.90
N ARG A 60 -15.87 -15.50 -0.17
CA ARG A 60 -15.34 -14.72 -1.30
C ARG A 60 -15.12 -13.27 -0.85
N LYS A 61 -13.90 -12.78 -1.00
CA LYS A 61 -13.54 -11.40 -0.66
C LYS A 61 -13.35 -10.56 -1.92
N ALA A 62 -13.70 -9.28 -1.83
CA ALA A 62 -13.40 -8.32 -2.90
C ALA A 62 -11.88 -8.11 -3.02
N PRO A 63 -11.35 -7.85 -4.23
CA PRO A 63 -9.96 -7.48 -4.40
C PRO A 63 -9.62 -6.19 -3.65
N THR A 64 -8.42 -6.15 -3.08
CA THR A 64 -7.90 -5.00 -2.33
C THR A 64 -6.60 -4.51 -2.93
N PHE A 65 -6.36 -3.19 -2.87
CA PHE A 65 -5.13 -2.57 -3.33
C PHE A 65 -4.43 -1.83 -2.19
N PHE A 66 -3.11 -1.95 -2.10
CA PHE A 66 -2.28 -1.17 -1.18
C PHE A 66 -0.82 -1.17 -1.68
N THR A 67 -0.01 -0.26 -1.14
CA THR A 67 1.42 -0.17 -1.48
C THR A 67 2.26 -0.44 -0.23
N VAL A 68 3.21 -1.35 -0.37
CA VAL A 68 4.24 -1.62 0.65
C VAL A 68 5.59 -1.11 0.16
N VAL A 69 6.52 -0.85 1.07
CA VAL A 69 7.85 -0.35 0.74
C VAL A 69 8.88 -1.30 1.31
N LEU A 70 9.79 -1.77 0.45
CA LEU A 70 10.93 -2.58 0.84
C LEU A 70 12.19 -1.73 0.67
N THR A 71 13.04 -1.71 1.69
CA THR A 71 14.31 -0.97 1.66
C THR A 71 15.45 -1.97 1.50
N ASP A 72 16.35 -1.71 0.56
CA ASP A 72 17.51 -2.57 0.35
C ASP A 72 18.71 -2.14 1.21
N ILE A 73 19.83 -2.84 1.02
CA ILE A 73 21.07 -2.62 1.77
C ILE A 73 21.74 -1.27 1.46
N GLU A 74 21.40 -0.64 0.33
CA GLU A 74 21.91 0.67 -0.08
C GLU A 74 21.00 1.81 0.45
N SER A 75 19.98 1.46 1.24
CA SER A 75 18.91 2.36 1.71
C SER A 75 17.97 2.85 0.61
N ASP A 76 18.01 2.24 -0.58
CA ASP A 76 17.09 2.55 -1.66
C ASP A 76 15.72 1.89 -1.42
N ARG A 77 14.67 2.56 -1.86
CA ARG A 77 13.29 2.13 -1.65
C ARG A 77 12.66 1.54 -2.91
N HIS A 78 12.02 0.40 -2.72
CA HIS A 78 11.26 -0.33 -3.71
C HIS A 78 9.77 -0.27 -3.33
N TYR A 79 9.00 0.50 -4.09
CA TYR A 79 7.56 0.63 -3.92
C TYR A 79 6.88 -0.55 -4.59
N CYS A 80 6.14 -1.32 -3.80
CA CYS A 80 5.48 -2.54 -4.23
C CYS A 80 3.96 -2.32 -4.18
N SER A 81 3.39 -1.98 -5.33
CA SER A 81 1.95 -1.84 -5.51
C SER A 81 1.34 -3.24 -5.59
N CYS A 82 0.46 -3.58 -4.65
CA CYS A 82 -0.10 -4.92 -4.48
C CYS A 82 -1.60 -4.89 -4.77
N LEU A 83 -2.06 -5.71 -5.70
CA LEU A 83 -3.47 -6.06 -5.88
C LEU A 83 -3.67 -7.49 -5.41
N THR A 84 -4.37 -7.63 -4.29
CA THR A 84 -4.64 -8.91 -3.63
C THR A 84 -6.09 -9.31 -3.83
N PHE A 85 -6.32 -10.58 -4.16
CA PHE A 85 -7.63 -11.17 -4.39
C PHE A 85 -7.63 -12.64 -3.94
N TYR A 86 -8.78 -13.29 -4.01
CA TYR A 86 -8.96 -14.66 -3.54
C TYR A 86 -9.49 -15.53 -4.70
N GLU A 87 -8.81 -16.64 -4.97
CA GLU A 87 -9.22 -17.63 -5.96
C GLU A 87 -9.81 -18.86 -5.28
N ALA A 88 -10.78 -19.48 -5.96
CA ALA A 88 -11.45 -20.69 -5.49
C ALA A 88 -10.48 -21.88 -5.53
N GLU A 89 -10.32 -22.57 -4.40
CA GLU A 89 -9.64 -23.85 -4.35
C GLU A 89 -10.61 -24.93 -4.83
N VAL A 90 -10.33 -25.50 -5.99
CA VAL A 90 -11.05 -26.69 -6.45
C VAL A 90 -10.46 -27.86 -5.67
N ASN A 91 -11.30 -28.60 -4.92
CA ASN A 91 -10.89 -29.69 -4.03
C ASN A 91 -9.79 -30.57 -4.66
N LEU A 92 -8.55 -30.42 -4.20
CA LEU A 92 -7.39 -31.25 -4.57
C LEU A 92 -7.50 -32.71 -4.06
N GLN A 93 -8.68 -33.16 -3.64
CA GLN A 93 -8.91 -34.52 -3.17
C GLN A 93 -8.91 -35.58 -4.30
N GLY A 94 -8.72 -35.19 -5.57
CA GLY A 94 -8.60 -36.12 -6.70
C GLY A 94 -7.18 -36.64 -6.98
N SER A 95 -6.15 -36.19 -6.25
CA SER A 95 -4.74 -36.54 -6.54
C SER A 95 -4.08 -37.32 -5.41
N LYS A 96 -4.79 -38.24 -4.76
CA LYS A 96 -4.14 -39.37 -4.08
C LYS A 96 -4.29 -40.58 -4.97
N SER A 97 -3.19 -40.97 -5.60
CA SER A 97 -3.00 -42.27 -6.24
C SER A 97 -3.46 -43.38 -5.29
N ILE A 98 -4.61 -43.98 -5.59
CA ILE A 98 -5.00 -45.27 -5.01
C ILE A 98 -4.19 -46.30 -5.80
N GLU A 99 -2.99 -46.60 -5.33
CA GLU A 99 -2.42 -47.94 -5.54
C GLU A 99 -3.07 -48.84 -4.48
N ALA A 100 -4.13 -49.53 -4.87
CA ALA A 100 -4.62 -50.71 -4.15
C ALA A 100 -5.37 -51.59 -5.15
N ASP A 101 -4.80 -52.78 -5.34
CA ASP A 101 -5.37 -53.92 -6.07
C ASP A 101 -6.79 -54.27 -5.62
N GLY A 102 -7.59 -54.78 -6.56
CA GLY A 102 -8.67 -55.71 -6.26
C GLY A 102 -10.01 -55.37 -6.89
N ASP A 103 -10.46 -56.26 -7.78
CA ASP A 103 -11.81 -56.40 -8.34
C ASP A 103 -12.94 -56.00 -7.37
N ASP A 104 -13.86 -55.16 -7.84
CA ASP A 104 -15.30 -55.48 -7.89
C ASP A 104 -16.07 -54.36 -8.61
N ASP A 105 -16.86 -54.77 -9.59
CA ASP A 105 -17.78 -53.94 -10.38
C ASP A 105 -18.91 -53.40 -9.48
N GLU A 106 -18.87 -52.12 -9.12
CA GLU A 106 -20.07 -51.34 -8.81
C GLU A 106 -20.00 -49.99 -9.54
N GLU A 107 -20.93 -49.81 -10.48
CA GLU A 107 -21.16 -48.55 -11.21
C GLU A 107 -21.51 -47.43 -10.22
N ALA A 108 -20.50 -46.74 -9.72
CA ALA A 108 -20.69 -45.46 -9.04
C ALA A 108 -21.07 -44.42 -10.11
N GLU A 109 -22.35 -44.02 -10.12
CA GLU A 109 -22.79 -42.83 -10.85
C GLU A 109 -21.92 -41.65 -10.44
N GLU A 110 -20.97 -41.29 -11.30
CA GLU A 110 -20.13 -40.12 -11.16
C GLU A 110 -21.04 -38.91 -11.35
N ASN A 111 -21.63 -38.44 -10.24
CA ASN A 111 -22.35 -37.18 -10.19
C ASN A 111 -21.39 -36.07 -10.62
N GLY A 112 -21.38 -35.75 -11.92
CA GLY A 112 -20.55 -34.73 -12.58
C GLY A 112 -20.86 -33.28 -12.16
N LEU A 113 -21.37 -33.08 -10.96
CA LEU A 113 -21.56 -31.78 -10.35
C LEU A 113 -20.24 -31.37 -9.71
N ILE A 114 -19.55 -30.41 -10.35
CA ILE A 114 -18.40 -29.72 -9.75
C ILE A 114 -18.85 -29.18 -8.38
N GLN A 115 -18.31 -29.75 -7.31
CA GLN A 115 -18.62 -29.27 -5.97
C GLN A 115 -18.19 -27.81 -5.85
N PRO A 116 -19.02 -26.92 -5.30
CA PRO A 116 -18.64 -25.53 -5.10
C PRO A 116 -17.38 -25.48 -4.23
N ALA A 117 -16.45 -24.60 -4.60
CA ALA A 117 -15.21 -24.42 -3.85
C ALA A 117 -15.53 -24.09 -2.38
N GLN A 118 -14.99 -24.89 -1.48
CA GLN A 118 -15.26 -24.76 -0.04
C GLN A 118 -14.34 -23.74 0.64
N VAL A 119 -13.21 -23.42 0.01
CA VAL A 119 -12.22 -22.46 0.50
C VAL A 119 -11.64 -21.66 -0.65
N PHE A 120 -11.17 -20.46 -0.33
CA PHE A 120 -10.53 -19.54 -1.26
C PHE A 120 -9.13 -19.20 -0.75
N ALA A 121 -8.13 -19.33 -1.63
CA ALA A 121 -6.75 -18.99 -1.34
C ALA A 121 -6.42 -17.56 -1.79
N PRO A 122 -5.66 -16.79 -0.99
CA PRO A 122 -5.20 -15.48 -1.40
C PRO A 122 -4.18 -15.59 -2.55
N LYS A 123 -4.22 -14.61 -3.45
CA LYS A 123 -3.28 -14.39 -4.54
C LYS A 123 -3.01 -12.90 -4.69
N SER A 124 -1.80 -12.53 -5.09
CA SER A 124 -1.37 -11.14 -5.23
C SER A 124 -0.67 -10.91 -6.58
N LEU A 125 -1.10 -9.88 -7.29
CA LEU A 125 -0.36 -9.28 -8.40
C LEU A 125 0.42 -8.07 -7.87
N ILE A 126 1.70 -8.00 -8.16
CA ILE A 126 2.58 -6.98 -7.57
C ILE A 126 3.40 -6.32 -8.67
N ILE A 127 3.40 -4.99 -8.70
CA ILE A 127 4.36 -4.19 -9.46
C ILE A 127 5.36 -3.60 -8.47
N VAL A 128 6.64 -3.86 -8.71
CA VAL A 128 7.76 -3.26 -7.98
C VAL A 128 8.36 -2.15 -8.84
N SER A 129 8.53 -0.97 -8.26
CA SER A 129 9.19 0.16 -8.92
C SER A 129 9.94 1.01 -7.91
N ARG A 130 11.04 1.64 -8.33
CA ARG A 130 11.66 2.76 -7.60
C ARG A 130 10.87 4.07 -7.71
N LEU A 131 9.84 4.10 -8.55
CA LEU A 131 8.95 5.25 -8.73
C LEU A 131 7.69 5.08 -7.88
N ASP A 132 7.29 6.14 -7.19
CA ASP A 132 6.15 6.11 -6.28
C ASP A 132 4.85 6.61 -6.96
N TYR A 133 4.33 5.80 -7.90
CA TYR A 133 3.12 6.05 -8.69
C TYR A 133 1.95 5.09 -8.35
N PRO A 134 1.47 5.07 -7.10
CA PRO A 134 0.51 4.07 -6.62
C PRO A 134 -0.79 4.05 -7.42
N GLU A 135 -1.35 5.21 -7.77
CA GLU A 135 -2.62 5.28 -8.51
C GLU A 135 -2.52 4.76 -9.94
N ILE A 136 -1.38 5.02 -10.61
CA ILE A 136 -1.12 4.51 -11.97
C ILE A 136 -0.94 2.99 -11.90
N PHE A 137 -0.15 2.50 -10.93
CA PHE A 137 0.03 1.06 -10.75
C PHE A 137 -1.24 0.34 -10.31
N ARG A 138 -2.12 1.00 -9.55
CA ARG A 138 -3.46 0.50 -9.24
C ARG A 138 -4.28 0.29 -10.51
N GLY A 139 -4.30 1.27 -11.42
CA GLY A 139 -4.96 1.14 -12.73
C GLY A 139 -4.36 0.00 -13.56
N CYS A 140 -3.03 -0.09 -13.59
CA CYS A 140 -2.31 -1.16 -14.28
C CYS A 140 -2.67 -2.56 -13.77
N LEU A 141 -2.59 -2.77 -12.46
CA LEU A 141 -2.91 -4.04 -11.83
C LEU A 141 -4.39 -4.37 -11.96
N GLY A 142 -5.27 -3.38 -11.86
CA GLY A 142 -6.71 -3.54 -12.08
C GLY A 142 -7.01 -4.07 -13.48
N LEU A 143 -6.37 -3.52 -14.51
CA LEU A 143 -6.54 -4.00 -15.88
C LEU A 143 -6.06 -5.45 -16.05
N ILE A 144 -4.87 -5.77 -15.52
CA ILE A 144 -4.31 -7.13 -15.58
C ILE A 144 -5.23 -8.11 -14.86
N TYR A 145 -5.72 -7.74 -13.67
CA TYR A 145 -6.67 -8.54 -12.90
C TYR A 145 -7.97 -8.77 -13.66
N THR A 146 -8.57 -7.73 -14.26
CA THR A 146 -9.81 -7.85 -15.04
C THR A 146 -9.64 -8.78 -16.24
N VAL A 147 -8.55 -8.63 -17.01
CA VAL A 147 -8.28 -9.50 -18.15
C VAL A 147 -8.09 -10.96 -17.71
N HIS A 148 -7.42 -11.19 -16.58
CA HIS A 148 -7.23 -12.53 -15.99
C HIS A 148 -8.55 -13.14 -15.52
N ILE A 149 -9.32 -12.44 -14.68
CA ILE A 149 -10.50 -13.00 -14.04
C ILE A 149 -11.68 -13.18 -15.00
N ASP A 150 -11.85 -12.27 -15.97
CA ASP A 150 -12.92 -12.34 -16.96
C ASP A 150 -12.53 -13.18 -18.19
N SER A 151 -11.31 -13.74 -18.21
CA SER A 151 -10.78 -14.54 -19.32
C SER A 151 -10.95 -13.83 -20.67
N LEU A 152 -10.66 -12.53 -20.70
CA LEU A 152 -10.83 -11.73 -21.91
C LEU A 152 -9.86 -12.20 -23.00
N ASN A 153 -10.25 -12.05 -24.27
CA ASN A 153 -9.42 -12.40 -25.44
C ASN A 153 -8.26 -11.41 -25.67
N PHE A 154 -7.49 -11.10 -24.62
CA PHE A 154 -6.31 -10.25 -24.67
C PHE A 154 -5.14 -10.96 -23.97
N PRO A 155 -3.96 -11.07 -24.61
CA PRO A 155 -2.83 -11.79 -24.02
C PRO A 155 -2.27 -11.03 -22.80
N LEU A 156 -2.27 -11.66 -21.63
CA LEU A 156 -1.74 -11.09 -20.39
C LEU A 156 -0.25 -10.73 -20.50
N GLU A 157 0.52 -11.53 -21.24
CA GLU A 157 1.93 -11.28 -21.52
C GLU A 157 2.16 -9.95 -22.24
N GLY A 158 1.22 -9.54 -23.10
CA GLY A 158 1.25 -8.25 -23.78
C GLY A 158 1.11 -7.09 -22.79
N LEU A 159 0.15 -7.19 -21.85
CA LEU A 159 -0.02 -6.19 -20.78
C LEU A 159 1.23 -6.09 -19.91
N VAL A 160 1.73 -7.24 -19.44
CA VAL A 160 2.91 -7.32 -18.57
C VAL A 160 4.15 -6.81 -19.30
N SER A 161 4.33 -7.14 -20.58
CA SER A 161 5.44 -6.62 -21.39
C SER A 161 5.40 -5.10 -21.49
N ASN A 162 4.21 -4.50 -21.66
CA ASN A 162 4.07 -3.05 -21.80
C ASN A 162 4.46 -2.28 -20.53
N LEU A 163 4.42 -2.89 -19.34
CA LEU A 163 4.97 -2.30 -18.11
C LEU A 163 6.48 -2.02 -18.23
N PHE A 164 7.22 -2.87 -18.96
CA PHE A 164 8.68 -2.81 -19.06
C PHE A 164 9.17 -2.06 -20.29
N THR A 165 8.33 -1.91 -21.32
CA THR A 165 8.70 -1.15 -22.53
C THR A 165 8.56 0.35 -22.33
N PHE A 166 7.72 0.80 -21.39
CA PHE A 166 7.53 2.21 -21.13
C PHE A 166 8.71 2.83 -20.37
N GLN A 167 9.21 3.94 -20.90
CA GLN A 167 10.26 4.75 -20.30
C GLN A 167 9.66 6.04 -19.77
N VAL A 168 9.80 6.25 -18.46
CA VAL A 168 9.28 7.45 -17.80
C VAL A 168 10.08 8.67 -18.29
N PRO A 169 9.38 9.77 -18.65
CA PRO A 169 10.06 10.98 -19.10
C PRO A 169 11.00 11.51 -18.01
N VAL A 170 11.99 12.32 -18.41
CA VAL A 170 12.82 13.07 -17.46
C VAL A 170 11.99 14.17 -16.80
N ALA A 171 12.34 14.53 -15.56
CA ALA A 171 11.69 15.58 -14.78
C ALA A 171 11.61 16.92 -15.55
N GLY A 172 10.55 17.69 -15.32
CA GLY A 172 10.26 18.93 -16.07
C GLY A 172 9.69 18.71 -17.49
N GLY A 173 9.33 17.48 -17.86
CA GLY A 173 8.83 17.12 -19.19
C GLY A 173 7.31 17.28 -19.41
N SER A 174 6.90 17.14 -20.67
CA SER A 174 5.48 17.07 -21.07
C SER A 174 4.79 15.80 -20.58
N GLN A 175 3.47 15.87 -20.39
CA GLN A 175 2.65 14.70 -20.09
C GLN A 175 2.85 13.62 -21.16
N LYS A 176 3.11 12.38 -20.74
CA LYS A 176 3.16 11.23 -21.63
C LYS A 176 1.95 10.34 -21.43
N LEU A 177 1.31 10.00 -22.55
CA LEU A 177 0.30 8.97 -22.60
C LEU A 177 1.00 7.60 -22.60
N PHE A 178 0.50 6.71 -21.76
CA PHE A 178 0.90 5.32 -21.67
C PHE A 178 -0.35 4.43 -21.74
N SER A 179 -0.19 3.22 -22.26
CA SER A 179 -1.26 2.22 -22.32
C SER A 179 -0.65 0.85 -22.16
N LEU A 180 -1.28 0.02 -21.32
CA LEU A 180 -0.95 -1.40 -21.27
C LEU A 180 -1.58 -2.20 -22.41
N GLY A 181 -2.64 -1.68 -23.03
CA GLY A 181 -3.49 -2.42 -23.97
C GLY A 181 -4.95 -2.39 -23.55
N ALA A 182 -5.77 -3.23 -24.18
CA ALA A 182 -7.20 -3.41 -23.85
C ALA A 182 -8.02 -2.10 -23.75
N GLY A 183 -7.66 -1.07 -24.53
CA GLY A 183 -8.35 0.22 -24.58
C GLY A 183 -8.01 1.20 -23.45
N ASP A 184 -7.13 0.83 -22.52
CA ASP A 184 -6.66 1.70 -21.43
C ASP A 184 -5.80 2.87 -21.93
N ARG A 185 -5.86 3.98 -21.21
CA ARG A 185 -5.08 5.20 -21.45
C ARG A 185 -4.78 5.88 -20.12
N GLN A 186 -3.52 5.83 -19.71
CA GLN A 186 -3.02 6.44 -18.49
C GLN A 186 -2.07 7.59 -18.81
N LEU A 187 -2.07 8.62 -17.97
CA LEU A 187 -1.19 9.78 -18.12
C LEU A 187 -0.14 9.76 -17.03
N ILE A 188 1.12 9.90 -17.44
CA ILE A 188 2.24 10.06 -16.53
C ILE A 188 2.83 11.45 -16.73
N GLN A 189 2.91 12.18 -15.62
CA GLN A 189 3.54 13.48 -15.56
C GLN A 189 4.56 13.43 -14.41
N THR A 190 5.82 13.63 -14.76
CA THR A 190 6.85 13.89 -13.75
C THR A 190 6.56 15.23 -13.07
N PRO A 191 7.04 15.44 -11.83
CA PRO A 191 6.94 16.74 -11.17
C PRO A 191 7.33 17.88 -12.12
N LEU A 192 6.47 18.90 -12.20
CA LEU A 192 6.71 20.09 -13.02
C LEU A 192 7.85 20.94 -12.46
N ASN A 193 8.05 20.85 -11.15
CA ASN A 193 9.11 21.50 -10.42
C ASN A 193 9.50 20.61 -9.24
N ASP A 194 10.80 20.50 -8.96
CA ASP A 194 11.35 19.71 -7.86
C ASP A 194 11.43 20.51 -6.54
N THR A 195 10.80 21.70 -6.47
CA THR A 195 10.77 22.54 -5.26
C THR A 195 9.93 21.96 -4.14
N LEU A 196 8.99 21.06 -4.41
CA LEU A 196 8.15 20.40 -3.40
C LEU A 196 7.85 18.94 -3.79
N PRO A 197 7.75 18.01 -2.82
CA PRO A 197 7.33 16.65 -3.09
C PRO A 197 5.91 16.57 -3.66
N VAL A 198 5.71 15.69 -4.66
CA VAL A 198 4.37 15.40 -5.18
C VAL A 198 3.71 14.35 -4.29
N THR A 199 2.71 14.77 -3.53
CA THR A 199 1.97 13.92 -2.59
C THR A 199 0.54 13.64 -3.01
N SER A 200 0.09 14.15 -4.16
CA SER A 200 -1.31 14.04 -4.59
C SER A 200 -2.27 14.44 -3.45
N LYS A 201 -3.03 13.49 -2.91
CA LYS A 201 -4.00 13.72 -1.82
C LYS A 201 -3.44 13.39 -0.43
N SER A 202 -2.27 12.74 -0.30
CA SER A 202 -1.79 12.16 0.96
C SER A 202 -1.73 13.17 2.11
N VAL A 203 -1.09 14.33 1.88
CA VAL A 203 -0.95 15.37 2.91
C VAL A 203 -2.31 15.94 3.31
N ALA A 204 -3.19 16.22 2.35
CA ALA A 204 -4.54 16.71 2.63
C ALA A 204 -5.35 15.70 3.45
N LEU A 205 -5.26 14.41 3.12
CA LEU A 205 -5.93 13.33 3.85
C LEU A 205 -5.40 13.19 5.28
N LEU A 206 -4.09 13.32 5.50
CA LEU A 206 -3.51 13.29 6.84
C LEU A 206 -4.07 14.42 7.73
N PHE A 207 -4.14 15.65 7.21
CA PHE A 207 -4.76 16.78 7.92
C PHE A 207 -6.27 16.60 8.13
N GLN A 208 -6.98 16.01 7.16
CA GLN A 208 -8.40 15.72 7.31
C GLN A 208 -8.67 14.66 8.39
N GLN A 209 -7.78 13.68 8.54
CA GLN A 209 -7.93 12.57 9.48
C GLN A 209 -7.54 12.97 10.91
N LEU A 210 -6.41 13.67 11.08
CA LEU A 210 -5.85 13.95 12.40
C LEU A 210 -6.07 15.39 12.86
N GLY A 211 -6.36 16.33 11.96
CA GLY A 211 -6.43 17.75 12.27
C GLY A 211 -5.05 18.40 12.45
N ILE A 212 -5.03 19.74 12.40
CA ILE A 212 -3.79 20.53 12.36
C ILE A 212 -2.89 20.25 13.58
N GLN A 213 -3.44 20.25 14.79
CA GLN A 213 -2.65 20.10 16.02
C GLN A 213 -1.89 18.77 16.08
N ASN A 214 -2.57 17.69 15.72
CA ASN A 214 -1.99 16.35 15.75
C ASN A 214 -0.92 16.19 14.66
N VAL A 215 -1.18 16.71 13.45
CA VAL A 215 -0.18 16.67 12.38
C VAL A 215 1.06 17.51 12.71
N LEU A 216 0.90 18.68 13.33
CA LEU A 216 2.04 19.48 13.79
C LEU A 216 2.82 18.77 14.91
N SER A 217 2.14 18.03 15.78
CA SER A 217 2.79 17.19 16.78
C SER A 217 3.59 16.06 16.12
N LEU A 218 3.02 15.35 15.15
CA LEU A 218 3.74 14.33 14.38
C LEU A 218 4.93 14.90 13.61
N PHE A 219 4.80 16.11 13.06
CA PHE A 219 5.90 16.83 12.42
C PHE A 219 7.04 17.11 13.40
N CYS A 220 6.73 17.62 14.60
CA CYS A 220 7.75 17.81 15.63
C CYS A 220 8.37 16.47 16.04
N ALA A 221 7.56 15.42 16.16
CA ALA A 221 8.00 14.10 16.58
C ALA A 221 8.98 13.47 15.59
N VAL A 222 8.71 13.59 14.29
CA VAL A 222 9.59 13.01 13.27
C VAL A 222 10.89 13.78 13.15
N LEU A 223 10.86 15.11 13.33
CA LEU A 223 12.06 15.96 13.33
C LEU A 223 12.94 15.78 14.58
N THR A 224 12.36 15.27 15.66
CA THR A 224 13.07 14.94 16.91
C THR A 224 13.32 13.43 17.03
N GLU A 225 13.22 12.71 15.91
CA GLU A 225 13.57 11.29 15.78
C GLU A 225 12.82 10.38 16.77
N HIS A 226 11.53 10.63 17.03
CA HIS A 226 10.70 9.71 17.80
C HIS A 226 10.19 8.53 16.97
N LYS A 227 9.81 7.43 17.64
CA LYS A 227 9.10 6.30 17.05
C LYS A 227 7.65 6.69 16.78
N ILE A 228 7.22 6.63 15.53
CA ILE A 228 5.88 7.01 15.10
C ILE A 228 5.20 5.79 14.49
N LEU A 229 4.03 5.46 15.05
CA LEU A 229 3.18 4.37 14.58
C LEU A 229 1.85 4.93 14.10
N PHE A 230 1.50 4.70 12.85
CA PHE A 230 0.16 4.93 12.32
C PHE A 230 -0.70 3.69 12.52
N HIS A 231 -1.93 3.88 12.99
CA HIS A 231 -2.90 2.81 13.21
C HIS A 231 -4.16 3.07 12.37
N SER A 232 -4.66 2.05 11.68
CA SER A 232 -5.92 2.09 10.92
C SER A 232 -6.41 0.70 10.51
N THR A 233 -7.71 0.57 10.25
CA THR A 233 -8.33 -0.58 9.56
C THR A 233 -8.12 -0.55 8.05
N SER A 234 -7.41 0.46 7.51
CA SER A 234 -7.16 0.61 6.08
C SER A 234 -5.66 0.71 5.78
N TYR A 235 -5.15 -0.29 5.07
CA TYR A 235 -3.78 -0.28 4.54
C TYR A 235 -3.46 0.94 3.69
N GLN A 236 -4.44 1.44 2.93
CA GLN A 236 -4.25 2.66 2.13
C GLN A 236 -4.04 3.88 3.01
N ARG A 237 -4.83 4.03 4.09
CA ARG A 237 -4.64 5.14 5.03
C ARG A 237 -3.27 5.09 5.69
N LEU A 238 -2.81 3.90 6.08
CA LEU A 238 -1.47 3.71 6.63
C LEU A 238 -0.37 4.17 5.66
N GLY A 239 -0.44 3.69 4.40
CA GLY A 239 0.50 4.06 3.34
C GLY A 239 0.54 5.56 3.07
N GLU A 240 -0.64 6.17 2.90
CA GLU A 240 -0.79 7.60 2.61
C GLU A 240 -0.33 8.46 3.78
N ALA A 241 -0.61 8.07 5.03
CA ALA A 241 -0.18 8.82 6.21
C ALA A 241 1.35 8.81 6.38
N CYS A 242 2.00 7.65 6.18
CA CYS A 242 3.46 7.54 6.20
C CYS A 242 4.09 8.42 5.11
N ARG A 243 3.56 8.34 3.89
CA ARG A 243 4.02 9.15 2.74
C ARG A 243 3.84 10.65 3.01
N ALA A 244 2.71 11.05 3.59
CA ALA A 244 2.41 12.43 3.92
C ALA A 244 3.39 12.98 4.97
N LEU A 245 3.61 12.24 6.06
CA LEU A 245 4.52 12.68 7.13
C LEU A 245 5.95 12.84 6.61
N GLU A 246 6.44 11.90 5.81
CA GLU A 246 7.75 12.02 5.18
C GLU A 246 7.84 13.24 4.26
N ALA A 247 6.82 13.48 3.42
CA ALA A 247 6.83 14.62 2.51
C ALA A 247 6.84 15.97 3.25
N LEU A 248 6.20 16.05 4.43
CA LEU A 248 6.23 17.24 5.28
C LEU A 248 7.63 17.56 5.79
N MET A 249 8.55 16.59 5.85
CA MET A 249 9.94 16.80 6.27
C MET A 249 10.81 17.50 5.23
N PHE A 250 10.33 17.66 3.99
CA PHE A 250 11.12 18.28 2.92
C PHE A 250 11.73 19.62 3.35
N PRO A 251 13.04 19.86 3.11
CA PRO A 251 13.96 19.08 2.27
C PRO A 251 14.78 18.00 3.01
N LEU A 252 14.44 17.67 4.25
CA LEU A 252 15.14 16.63 5.02
C LEU A 252 14.79 15.24 4.51
N LYS A 253 15.72 14.29 4.68
CA LYS A 253 15.55 12.89 4.30
C LYS A 253 15.42 12.00 5.53
N TYR A 254 14.36 11.21 5.59
CA TYR A 254 14.18 10.21 6.63
C TYR A 254 15.10 9.01 6.38
N SER A 255 15.91 8.64 7.39
CA SER A 255 16.98 7.63 7.25
C SER A 255 16.82 6.40 8.15
N TYR A 256 15.74 6.34 8.94
CA TYR A 256 15.42 5.23 9.84
C TYR A 256 14.42 4.25 9.18
N PRO A 257 14.11 3.10 9.81
CA PRO A 257 13.11 2.17 9.29
C PRO A 257 11.79 2.85 8.91
N TYR A 258 11.42 2.70 7.64
CA TYR A 258 10.18 3.22 7.05
C TYR A 258 9.38 2.03 6.51
N ILE A 259 8.34 1.61 7.24
CA ILE A 259 7.54 0.43 6.92
C ILE A 259 6.06 0.83 6.92
N PRO A 260 5.53 1.38 5.81
CA PRO A 260 4.18 1.95 5.78
C PRO A 260 3.07 0.95 6.12
N ILE A 261 3.32 -0.34 5.91
CA ILE A 261 2.45 -1.43 6.33
C ILE A 261 3.34 -2.56 6.87
N LEU A 262 3.28 -2.78 8.18
CA LEU A 262 4.01 -3.84 8.86
C LEU A 262 3.27 -5.18 8.73
N PRO A 263 3.90 -6.23 8.20
CA PRO A 263 3.32 -7.57 8.21
C PRO A 263 3.38 -8.20 9.61
N SER A 264 2.42 -9.07 9.91
CA SER A 264 2.32 -9.92 11.12
C SER A 264 3.68 -10.49 11.56
N ARG A 265 4.42 -11.07 10.62
CA ARG A 265 5.70 -11.75 10.90
C ARG A 265 6.82 -10.82 11.34
N LEU A 266 6.65 -9.50 11.26
CA LEU A 266 7.66 -8.49 11.63
C LEU A 266 7.19 -7.60 12.80
N LEU A 267 6.16 -8.00 13.54
CA LEU A 267 5.66 -7.23 14.69
C LEU A 267 6.74 -6.97 15.76
N GLU A 268 7.74 -7.84 15.88
CA GLU A 268 8.88 -7.65 16.79
C GLU A 268 9.68 -6.36 16.54
N VAL A 269 9.65 -5.82 15.31
CA VAL A 269 10.32 -4.56 14.94
C VAL A 269 9.80 -3.38 15.76
N LEU A 270 8.56 -3.44 16.25
CA LEU A 270 7.98 -2.40 17.11
C LEU A 270 8.74 -2.20 18.42
N SER A 271 9.47 -3.24 18.87
CA SER A 271 10.33 -3.17 20.06
C SER A 271 11.74 -2.65 19.78
N SER A 272 12.07 -2.30 18.52
CA SER A 272 13.39 -1.77 18.15
C SER A 272 13.72 -0.52 18.97
N PRO A 273 14.96 -0.34 19.45
CA PRO A 273 15.35 0.88 20.17
C PRO A 273 15.50 2.10 19.25
N THR A 274 15.58 1.90 17.93
CA THR A 274 15.76 2.99 16.97
C THR A 274 14.43 3.69 16.64
N PRO A 275 14.48 4.96 16.20
CA PRO A 275 13.32 5.63 15.61
C PRO A 275 12.77 4.83 14.44
N PHE A 276 11.48 5.00 14.13
CA PHE A 276 10.84 4.42 12.95
C PHE A 276 9.57 5.20 12.56
N ILE A 277 9.15 5.02 11.30
CA ILE A 277 7.79 5.34 10.83
C ILE A 277 7.18 4.03 10.36
N ILE A 278 6.16 3.55 11.08
CA ILE A 278 5.54 2.25 10.80
C ILE A 278 4.01 2.39 10.76
N GLY A 279 3.35 1.73 9.81
CA GLY A 279 1.90 1.56 9.83
C GLY A 279 1.50 0.16 10.31
N VAL A 280 0.58 0.07 11.27
CA VAL A 280 0.06 -1.20 11.79
C VAL A 280 -1.46 -1.26 11.59
N HIS A 281 -1.91 -2.34 10.97
CA HIS A 281 -3.33 -2.58 10.76
C HIS A 281 -4.04 -2.98 12.05
N SER A 282 -5.29 -2.54 12.25
CA SER A 282 -6.06 -2.77 13.49
C SER A 282 -6.27 -4.24 13.87
N MET A 283 -6.05 -5.18 12.96
CA MET A 283 -6.04 -6.61 13.31
C MET A 283 -4.93 -6.99 14.31
N PHE A 284 -3.89 -6.16 14.44
CA PHE A 284 -2.80 -6.31 15.40
C PHE A 284 -2.88 -5.29 16.54
N GLN A 285 -4.07 -4.76 16.84
CA GLN A 285 -4.25 -3.73 17.85
C GLN A 285 -3.74 -4.17 19.25
N THR A 286 -3.81 -5.45 19.58
CA THR A 286 -3.30 -5.98 20.86
C THR A 286 -1.81 -5.75 21.02
N GLU A 287 -1.04 -5.83 19.94
CA GLU A 287 0.43 -5.70 19.94
C GLU A 287 0.90 -4.25 20.15
N ILE A 288 0.03 -3.27 19.88
CA ILE A 288 0.38 -1.84 19.99
C ILE A 288 -0.03 -1.23 21.34
N GLN A 289 -0.87 -1.90 22.14
CA GLN A 289 -1.41 -1.34 23.39
C GLN A 289 -0.32 -1.11 24.45
N ASP A 290 0.66 -2.00 24.49
CA ASP A 290 1.71 -2.04 25.52
C ASP A 290 3.00 -1.30 25.13
N LEU A 291 3.02 -0.61 23.97
CA LEU A 291 4.17 0.16 23.54
C LEU A 291 4.33 1.42 24.40
N LEU A 292 5.43 1.48 25.16
CA LEU A 292 5.68 2.53 26.15
C LEU A 292 6.43 3.75 25.58
N ASP A 293 7.11 3.61 24.44
CA ASP A 293 7.99 4.64 23.88
C ASP A 293 7.68 4.96 22.41
N VAL A 294 6.44 4.68 21.98
CA VAL A 294 5.97 4.88 20.61
C VAL A 294 4.80 5.86 20.59
N ILE A 295 4.91 6.91 19.77
CA ILE A 295 3.80 7.83 19.52
C ILE A 295 2.83 7.16 18.54
N ILE A 296 1.59 6.94 18.95
CA ILE A 296 0.58 6.25 18.15
C ILE A 296 -0.40 7.27 17.59
N ALA A 297 -0.52 7.33 16.26
CA ALA A 297 -1.51 8.12 15.54
C ALA A 297 -2.63 7.22 15.02
N ASP A 298 -3.80 7.31 15.66
CA ASP A 298 -4.99 6.59 15.24
C ASP A 298 -5.73 7.38 14.14
N LEU A 299 -5.58 6.93 12.90
CA LEU A 299 -6.12 7.59 11.71
C LEU A 299 -7.63 7.44 11.57
N ASP A 300 -8.22 6.46 12.25
CA ASP A 300 -9.66 6.21 12.18
C ASP A 300 -10.41 6.95 13.30
N GLY A 301 -9.80 7.03 14.49
CA GLY A 301 -10.31 7.83 15.61
C GLY A 301 -9.93 9.31 15.54
N GLY A 302 -8.93 9.70 14.74
CA GLY A 302 -8.48 11.08 14.60
C GLY A 302 -7.69 11.60 15.80
N THR A 303 -6.95 10.72 16.50
CA THR A 303 -6.25 11.05 17.74
C THR A 303 -4.77 10.66 17.69
N ILE A 304 -3.98 11.27 18.55
CA ILE A 304 -2.60 10.86 18.82
C ILE A 304 -2.43 10.53 20.31
N LYS A 305 -1.73 9.45 20.61
CA LYS A 305 -1.30 9.05 21.96
C LYS A 305 0.20 9.25 22.05
N ILE A 306 0.61 10.22 22.86
CA ILE A 306 2.02 10.46 23.20
C ILE A 306 2.28 9.81 24.56
N PRO A 307 3.20 8.85 24.69
CA PRO A 307 3.56 8.25 25.97
C PRO A 307 4.12 9.27 26.97
N GLU A 308 3.88 9.05 28.27
CA GLU A 308 4.30 9.97 29.33
C GLU A 308 5.81 10.18 29.42
N CYS A 309 6.61 9.20 28.98
CA CYS A 309 8.06 9.30 28.96
C CYS A 309 8.59 10.15 27.78
N ILE A 310 7.72 10.59 26.87
CA ILE A 310 8.08 11.42 25.72
C ILE A 310 7.62 12.85 25.96
N HIS A 311 8.60 13.75 26.08
CA HIS A 311 8.34 15.19 26.12
C HIS A 311 8.52 15.78 24.72
N LEU A 312 7.41 15.97 24.01
CA LEU A 312 7.42 16.57 22.69
C LEU A 312 7.26 18.10 22.78
N SER A 313 8.32 18.82 22.42
CA SER A 313 8.26 20.29 22.34
C SER A 313 7.46 20.73 21.11
N PRO A 314 6.51 21.67 21.25
CA PRO A 314 5.81 22.23 20.11
C PRO A 314 6.75 23.13 19.28
N LEU A 315 6.29 23.52 18.09
CA LEU A 315 6.96 24.55 17.29
C LEU A 315 7.08 25.85 18.11
N PRO A 316 8.20 26.59 18.00
CA PRO A 316 8.36 27.85 18.71
C PRO A 316 7.43 28.93 18.14
N GLU A 317 6.99 29.84 19.00
CA GLU A 317 6.29 31.04 18.55
C GLU A 317 7.25 32.02 17.85
N PRO A 318 6.80 32.75 16.81
CA PRO A 318 5.43 32.85 16.29
C PRO A 318 5.07 31.80 15.23
N LEU A 319 5.97 30.85 14.93
CA LEU A 319 5.81 29.91 13.82
C LEU A 319 4.61 28.99 14.03
N LEU A 320 4.36 28.56 15.27
CA LEU A 320 3.21 27.72 15.59
C LEU A 320 1.90 28.40 15.21
N HIS A 321 1.65 29.61 15.71
CA HIS A 321 0.42 30.34 15.46
C HIS A 321 0.24 30.70 13.97
N GLN A 322 1.31 31.16 13.32
CA GLN A 322 1.27 31.49 11.88
C GLN A 322 0.94 30.25 11.04
N THR A 323 1.61 29.12 11.31
CA THR A 323 1.39 27.87 10.58
C THR A 323 -0.04 27.36 10.77
N GLN A 324 -0.55 27.36 12.01
CA GLN A 324 -1.93 26.96 12.31
C GLN A 324 -2.95 27.84 11.58
N THR A 325 -2.72 29.15 11.54
CA THR A 325 -3.60 30.10 10.86
C THR A 325 -3.60 29.85 9.35
N SER A 326 -2.43 29.72 8.73
CA SER A 326 -2.32 29.44 7.30
C SER A 326 -2.96 28.10 6.92
N LEU A 327 -2.71 27.04 7.69
CA LEU A 327 -3.32 25.72 7.44
C LEU A 327 -4.84 25.75 7.64
N SER A 328 -5.34 26.48 8.63
CA SER A 328 -6.78 26.64 8.85
C SER A 328 -7.48 27.27 7.65
N LEU A 329 -6.89 28.31 7.06
CA LEU A 329 -7.44 28.97 5.87
C LEU A 329 -7.40 28.07 4.62
N VAL A 330 -6.39 27.20 4.50
CA VAL A 330 -6.30 26.24 3.39
C VAL A 330 -7.34 25.11 3.53
N LEU A 331 -7.50 24.56 4.74
CA LEU A 331 -8.42 23.46 5.01
C LEU A 331 -9.89 23.92 5.07
N HIS A 332 -10.13 25.15 5.52
CA HIS A 332 -11.45 25.73 5.69
C HIS A 332 -11.51 27.15 5.09
N PRO A 333 -11.43 27.27 3.75
CA PRO A 333 -11.43 28.57 3.07
C PRO A 333 -12.72 29.37 3.31
N ASP A 334 -13.83 28.68 3.62
CA ASP A 334 -15.11 29.33 3.92
C ASP A 334 -15.08 30.15 5.21
N LEU A 335 -14.10 29.95 6.11
CA LEU A 335 -13.99 30.69 7.37
C LEU A 335 -13.79 32.20 7.16
N GLU A 336 -13.10 32.60 6.09
CA GLU A 336 -12.83 34.02 5.82
C GLU A 336 -14.11 34.81 5.52
N ILE A 337 -15.11 34.14 4.95
CA ILE A 337 -16.37 34.77 4.51
C ILE A 337 -17.58 34.30 5.31
N ALA A 338 -17.38 33.49 6.35
CA ALA A 338 -18.46 32.85 7.09
C ALA A 338 -19.44 33.86 7.72
N ASP A 339 -18.93 35.01 8.15
CA ASP A 339 -19.70 36.07 8.79
C ASP A 339 -20.18 37.16 7.82
N ASN A 340 -19.89 37.05 6.53
CA ASN A 340 -20.34 38.03 5.54
C ASN A 340 -21.86 37.91 5.35
N ALA A 341 -22.60 38.95 5.72
CA ALA A 341 -24.05 39.03 5.50
C ALA A 341 -24.45 38.88 4.02
N PHE A 342 -23.53 39.22 3.11
CA PHE A 342 -23.68 39.09 1.66
C PHE A 342 -22.39 38.50 1.07
N PRO A 343 -22.20 37.17 1.09
CA PRO A 343 -20.97 36.56 0.61
C PRO A 343 -20.84 36.76 -0.91
N PRO A 344 -19.61 36.96 -1.44
CA PRO A 344 -19.40 37.06 -2.87
C PRO A 344 -19.84 35.76 -3.57
N PRO A 345 -20.33 35.83 -4.82
CA PRO A 345 -20.69 34.64 -5.57
C PRO A 345 -19.48 33.71 -5.67
N ARG A 346 -19.65 32.45 -5.23
CA ARG A 346 -18.57 31.45 -5.14
C ARG A 346 -17.83 31.34 -6.47
N THR A 347 -16.54 31.65 -6.48
CA THR A 347 -15.67 31.54 -7.67
C THR A 347 -15.13 30.13 -7.89
N ALA A 348 -15.33 29.19 -6.96
CA ALA A 348 -14.95 27.79 -7.13
C ALA A 348 -15.92 26.84 -6.41
N PRO A 349 -16.18 25.64 -6.96
CA PRO A 349 -16.93 24.61 -6.25
C PRO A 349 -16.12 24.19 -5.01
N SER A 350 -16.81 24.06 -3.88
CA SER A 350 -16.28 23.46 -2.65
C SER A 350 -15.53 22.17 -2.99
N ASN A 351 -14.29 22.03 -2.50
CA ASN A 351 -13.41 20.87 -2.70
C ASN A 351 -13.95 19.53 -2.11
N LEU A 352 -15.27 19.42 -1.92
CA LEU A 352 -16.01 18.20 -1.61
C LEU A 352 -16.00 17.15 -2.74
N LYS A 353 -15.32 17.41 -3.87
CA LYS A 353 -15.02 16.40 -4.91
C LYS A 353 -13.61 15.81 -4.77
N LEU A 354 -13.16 15.65 -3.53
CA LEU A 354 -12.13 14.67 -3.15
C LEU A 354 -12.85 13.37 -2.72
N LEU A 355 -13.57 12.74 -3.65
CA LEU A 355 -14.11 11.38 -3.50
C LEU A 355 -13.56 10.49 -4.62
#